data_AF-A0A7Y2FNV1-F1
#
_entry.id   AF-A0A7Y2FNV1-F1
#
_cell.length_a   1.000
_cell.length_b   1.000
_cell.length_c   1.000
_cell.angle_alpha   90.00
_cell.angle_beta   90.00
_cell.angle_gamma   90.00
#
_symmetry.space_group_name_H-M   'P 1'
#
loop_
_entity.id
_entity.type
_entity.pdbx_description
1 polymer ?
#
loop_
_entity_poly.entity_id
_entity_poly.type
_entity_poly.pdbx_seq_one_letter_code
_entity_poly.pdbx_strand_id
1 'polypeptide(L)'
;MSTIWGIDTMIQSLPTGGDRIVADFGEVNALVSETFPNDRLSVSIFERDYNYTVATYESAFPIFSNPETSVDTGAGRTEIYRLASEDLEALRARLDELDNLAYYMPYYRNTNTSHCLTVTGLEDVGSSELEFIGAFQEDPSAATWSGTEIETDAGTVTYKDFIERVLDDSAPLQSYYEGTCEGKFQVCALDCEAFDEVMCEAAVQ
;
A
#
# COMPACT_ATOMS: atom_id res chain seq x y z
N MET A 1 19.41 19.28 -4.58
CA MET A 1 18.13 18.55 -4.57
C MET A 1 17.79 18.22 -6.00
N SER A 2 17.58 16.94 -6.29
CA SER A 2 17.24 16.49 -7.64
C SER A 2 15.83 16.99 -7.97
N THR A 3 15.65 17.59 -9.15
CA THR A 3 14.37 18.06 -9.71
C THR A 3 13.53 16.87 -10.18
N ILE A 4 13.36 15.88 -9.31
CA ILE A 4 12.61 14.67 -9.58
C ILE A 4 11.12 15.09 -9.55
N TRP A 5 10.50 15.05 -10.73
CA TRP A 5 9.06 15.13 -10.92
C TRP A 5 8.42 16.51 -10.62
N GLY A 6 9.22 17.57 -10.52
CA GLY A 6 8.74 18.93 -10.33
C GLY A 6 8.14 19.20 -8.94
N ILE A 7 8.43 18.34 -7.97
CA ILE A 7 7.95 18.46 -6.58
C ILE A 7 8.37 19.80 -5.97
N ASP A 8 9.54 20.33 -6.33
CA ASP A 8 10.03 21.64 -5.93
C ASP A 8 9.10 22.79 -6.36
N THR A 9 8.56 22.71 -7.59
CA THR A 9 7.59 23.69 -8.08
C THR A 9 6.26 23.58 -7.32
N MET A 10 5.82 22.35 -7.04
CA MET A 10 4.62 22.11 -6.24
C MET A 10 4.75 22.68 -4.83
N ILE A 11 5.86 22.39 -4.15
CA ILE A 11 6.12 22.88 -2.79
C ILE A 11 6.15 24.41 -2.75
N GLN A 12 6.78 25.05 -3.73
CA GLN A 12 6.79 26.52 -3.84
C GLN A 12 5.40 27.13 -4.09
N SER A 13 4.46 26.35 -4.62
CA SER A 13 3.08 26.78 -4.85
C SER A 13 2.15 26.58 -3.64
N LEU A 14 2.62 25.91 -2.59
CA LEU A 14 1.80 25.66 -1.41
C LEU A 14 1.52 26.98 -0.65
N PRO A 15 0.27 27.24 -0.26
CA PRO A 15 -0.08 28.48 0.43
C PRO A 15 0.51 28.55 1.84
N THR A 16 0.75 27.40 2.48
CA THR A 16 1.37 27.26 3.81
C THR A 16 2.14 25.94 3.90
N GLY A 17 3.04 25.82 4.88
CA GLY A 17 3.71 24.55 5.23
C GLY A 17 4.82 24.06 4.28
N GLY A 18 5.12 24.81 3.21
CA GLY A 18 6.21 24.48 2.29
C GLY A 18 7.56 24.31 3.00
N ASP A 19 7.91 25.20 3.93
CA ASP A 19 9.18 25.11 4.68
C ASP A 19 9.30 23.82 5.52
N ARG A 20 8.18 23.33 6.09
CA ARG A 20 8.14 22.06 6.82
C ARG A 20 8.41 20.90 5.86
N ILE A 21 7.73 20.86 4.72
CA ILE A 21 7.89 19.80 3.70
C ILE A 21 9.30 19.80 3.09
N VAL A 22 9.92 20.98 2.90
CA VAL A 22 11.31 21.08 2.44
C VAL A 22 12.28 20.52 3.47
N ALA A 23 12.04 20.80 4.76
CA ALA A 23 12.87 20.30 5.84
C ALA A 23 12.70 18.79 6.06
N ASP A 24 11.46 18.31 5.95
CA ASP A 24 11.06 16.92 6.11
C ASP A 24 9.82 16.61 5.25
N PHE A 25 10.01 15.82 4.20
CA PHE A 25 8.91 15.45 3.29
C PHE A 25 7.88 14.52 3.97
N GLY A 26 8.24 13.85 5.07
CA GLY A 26 7.31 13.04 5.87
C GLY A 26 6.19 13.86 6.53
N GLU A 27 6.35 15.17 6.64
CA GLU A 27 5.37 16.08 7.26
C GLU A 27 4.14 16.37 6.37
N VAL A 28 4.09 15.87 5.12
CA VAL A 28 2.99 16.12 4.19
C VAL A 28 1.64 15.72 4.80
N ASN A 29 1.52 14.52 5.38
CA ASN A 29 0.25 14.03 5.93
C ASN A 29 -0.19 14.85 7.15
N ALA A 30 0.74 15.23 8.03
CA ALA A 30 0.46 16.09 9.16
C ALA A 30 -0.02 17.47 8.72
N LEU A 31 0.63 18.07 7.72
CA LEU A 31 0.23 19.37 7.19
C LEU A 31 -1.18 19.31 6.57
N VAL A 32 -1.51 18.26 5.82
CA VAL A 32 -2.84 18.09 5.23
C VAL A 32 -3.89 17.91 6.33
N SER A 33 -3.62 17.07 7.34
CA SER A 33 -4.49 16.88 8.51
C SER A 33 -4.77 18.19 9.25
N GLU A 34 -3.74 18.98 9.53
CA GLU A 34 -3.86 20.29 10.19
C GLU A 34 -4.61 21.32 9.35
N THR A 35 -4.46 21.27 8.02
CA THR A 35 -5.14 22.20 7.09
C THR A 35 -6.63 21.92 6.99
N PHE A 36 -7.02 20.64 7.08
CA PHE A 36 -8.39 20.16 6.94
C PHE A 36 -8.84 19.40 8.20
N PRO A 37 -8.86 20.03 9.39
CA PRO A 37 -9.04 19.32 10.66
C PRO A 37 -10.43 18.74 10.86
N ASN A 38 -11.41 19.15 10.04
CA ASN A 38 -12.78 18.63 10.09
C ASN A 38 -13.05 17.60 8.98
N ASP A 39 -12.08 17.34 8.10
CA ASP A 39 -12.22 16.35 7.03
C ASP A 39 -11.73 15.00 7.55
N ARG A 40 -12.39 13.92 7.13
CA ARG A 40 -11.92 12.55 7.35
C ARG A 40 -11.03 12.16 6.19
N LEU A 41 -9.75 11.95 6.48
CA LEU A 41 -8.71 11.70 5.50
C LEU A 41 -8.27 10.24 5.52
N SER A 42 -7.70 9.77 4.42
CA SER A 42 -7.07 8.46 4.42
C SER A 42 -5.85 8.31 3.52
N VAL A 43 -4.99 7.36 3.91
CA VAL A 43 -3.89 6.83 3.09
C VAL A 43 -4.16 5.36 2.84
N SER A 44 -4.25 4.95 1.58
CA SER A 44 -4.62 3.57 1.24
C SER A 44 -3.71 3.03 0.14
N ILE A 45 -2.93 2.01 0.47
CA ILE A 45 -1.87 1.44 -0.39
C ILE A 45 -1.63 -0.04 -0.02
N PHE A 46 -1.19 -0.87 -0.96
CA PHE A 46 -0.62 -2.17 -0.59
C PHE A 46 0.75 -1.97 0.08
N GLU A 47 1.08 -2.79 1.10
CA GLU A 47 2.37 -2.71 1.78
C GLU A 47 3.54 -3.17 0.90
N ARG A 48 3.28 -4.10 0.00
CA ARG A 48 4.27 -4.63 -0.93
C ARG A 48 3.72 -4.59 -2.35
N ASP A 49 4.61 -4.27 -3.26
CA ASP A 49 4.39 -4.40 -4.69
C ASP A 49 5.72 -4.51 -5.41
N TYR A 50 5.68 -4.89 -6.69
CA TYR A 50 6.88 -4.99 -7.51
C TYR A 50 7.13 -3.71 -8.31
N ASN A 51 6.10 -3.05 -8.80
CA ASN A 51 6.21 -1.99 -9.80
C ASN A 51 6.78 -0.69 -9.22
N TYR A 52 6.23 -0.22 -8.11
CA TYR A 52 6.60 1.03 -7.46
C TYR A 52 7.66 0.83 -6.39
N THR A 53 7.47 -0.11 -5.46
CA THR A 53 8.43 -0.31 -4.36
C THR A 53 9.80 -0.71 -4.88
N VAL A 54 9.89 -1.77 -5.69
CA VAL A 54 11.21 -2.24 -6.18
C VAL A 54 11.88 -1.15 -7.02
N ALA A 55 11.17 -0.54 -7.98
CA ALA A 55 11.74 0.50 -8.83
C ALA A 55 12.21 1.74 -8.04
N THR A 56 11.42 2.17 -7.05
CA THR A 56 11.75 3.35 -6.24
C THR A 56 12.98 3.09 -5.40
N TYR A 57 13.02 1.97 -4.66
CA TYR A 57 14.14 1.65 -3.77
C TYR A 57 15.40 1.30 -4.55
N GLU A 58 15.31 0.57 -5.66
CA GLU A 58 16.44 0.31 -6.56
C GLU A 58 17.09 1.62 -7.01
N SER A 59 16.27 2.60 -7.40
CA SER A 59 16.78 3.89 -7.88
C SER A 59 17.33 4.78 -6.76
N ALA A 60 16.81 4.64 -5.53
CA ALA A 60 17.15 5.50 -4.40
C ALA A 60 18.41 5.04 -3.67
N PHE A 61 18.67 3.73 -3.61
CA PHE A 61 19.74 3.17 -2.79
C PHE A 61 20.87 2.56 -3.66
N PRO A 62 22.11 3.10 -3.60
CA PRO A 62 23.23 2.62 -4.41
C PRO A 62 23.62 1.15 -4.18
N ILE A 63 23.24 0.57 -3.03
CA ILE A 63 23.53 -0.83 -2.69
C ILE A 63 22.96 -1.80 -3.74
N PHE A 64 21.83 -1.46 -4.36
CA PHE A 64 21.18 -2.33 -5.35
C PHE A 64 21.87 -2.33 -6.72
N SER A 65 22.87 -1.46 -6.95
CA SER A 65 23.71 -1.51 -8.15
C SER A 65 24.79 -2.60 -8.11
N ASN A 66 25.03 -3.23 -6.96
CA ASN A 66 25.97 -4.35 -6.83
C ASN A 66 25.28 -5.66 -7.26
N PRO A 67 25.86 -6.47 -8.16
CA PRO A 67 25.29 -7.74 -8.62
C PRO A 67 24.86 -8.70 -7.49
N GLU A 68 25.55 -8.73 -6.35
CA GLU A 68 25.23 -9.63 -5.23
C GLU A 68 23.99 -9.20 -4.44
N THR A 69 23.63 -7.92 -4.50
CA THR A 69 22.49 -7.32 -3.81
C THR A 69 21.50 -6.71 -4.81
N SER A 70 21.62 -7.02 -6.10
CA SER A 70 20.69 -6.53 -7.14
C SER A 70 19.26 -6.99 -6.87
N VAL A 71 18.29 -6.21 -7.33
CA VAL A 71 16.85 -6.54 -7.30
C VAL A 71 16.51 -7.82 -8.06
N ASP A 72 17.39 -8.28 -8.94
CA ASP A 72 17.25 -9.56 -9.64
C ASP A 72 17.52 -10.76 -8.69
N THR A 73 18.15 -10.53 -7.55
CA THR A 73 18.45 -11.56 -6.55
C THR A 73 17.37 -11.62 -5.47
N GLY A 74 17.14 -12.81 -4.90
CA GLY A 74 16.24 -12.95 -3.75
C GLY A 74 16.69 -12.10 -2.54
N ALA A 75 18.00 -12.03 -2.29
CA ALA A 75 18.56 -11.23 -1.20
C ALA A 75 18.33 -9.72 -1.39
N GLY A 76 18.54 -9.20 -2.61
CA GLY A 76 18.27 -7.79 -2.91
C GLY A 76 16.78 -7.43 -2.77
N ARG A 77 15.87 -8.28 -3.26
CA ARG A 77 14.42 -8.08 -3.06
C ARG A 77 14.02 -8.13 -1.60
N THR A 78 14.59 -9.06 -0.82
CA THR A 78 14.35 -9.15 0.63
C THR A 78 14.73 -7.83 1.31
N GLU A 79 15.89 -7.29 0.98
CA GLU A 79 16.38 -6.05 1.59
C GLU A 79 15.52 -4.83 1.20
N ILE A 80 15.04 -4.76 -0.04
CA ILE A 80 14.07 -3.74 -0.47
C ILE A 80 12.81 -3.80 0.39
N TYR A 81 12.23 -4.99 0.53
CA TYR A 81 11.00 -5.13 1.30
C TYR A 81 11.20 -4.87 2.79
N ARG A 82 12.37 -5.18 3.35
CA ARG A 82 12.73 -4.80 4.71
C ARG A 82 12.74 -3.28 4.88
N LEU A 83 13.43 -2.55 3.99
CA LEU A 83 13.47 -1.09 4.01
C LEU A 83 12.08 -0.48 3.84
N ALA A 84 11.28 -1.02 2.90
CA ALA A 84 9.91 -0.56 2.67
C ALA A 84 9.00 -0.79 3.87
N SER A 85 9.11 -1.94 4.53
CA SER A 85 8.36 -2.22 5.76
C SER A 85 8.72 -1.25 6.89
N GLU A 86 9.99 -0.87 7.04
CA GLU A 86 10.43 0.12 8.03
C GLU A 86 9.82 1.51 7.75
N ASP A 87 9.82 1.94 6.49
CA ASP A 87 9.23 3.23 6.08
C ASP A 87 7.71 3.24 6.27
N LEU A 88 7.01 2.13 5.98
CA LEU A 88 5.57 2.00 6.19
C LEU A 88 5.19 1.90 7.68
N GLU A 89 6.04 1.29 8.51
CA GLU A 89 5.87 1.31 9.97
C GLU A 89 6.02 2.74 10.52
N ALA A 90 7.05 3.46 10.09
CA ALA A 90 7.25 4.86 10.47
C ALA A 90 6.08 5.75 10.00
N LEU A 91 5.56 5.52 8.79
CA LEU A 91 4.38 6.20 8.28
C LEU A 91 3.18 5.94 9.18
N ARG A 92 2.82 4.68 9.44
CA ARG A 92 1.66 4.33 10.29
C ARG A 92 1.78 4.94 11.68
N ALA A 93 2.94 4.84 12.33
CA ALA A 93 3.18 5.45 13.63
C ALA A 93 2.92 6.97 13.61
N ARG A 94 3.27 7.66 12.50
CA ARG A 94 2.97 9.09 12.33
C ARG A 94 1.48 9.35 12.08
N LEU A 95 0.82 8.50 11.31
CA LEU A 95 -0.61 8.62 11.01
C LEU A 95 -1.48 8.38 12.26
N ASP A 96 -1.07 7.46 13.14
CA ASP A 96 -1.76 7.18 14.41
C ASP A 96 -1.79 8.37 15.38
N GLU A 97 -0.94 9.38 15.17
CA GLU A 97 -0.96 10.65 15.92
C GLU A 97 -2.00 11.66 15.40
N LEU A 98 -2.68 11.37 14.29
CA LEU A 98 -3.58 12.29 13.59
C LEU A 98 -5.04 11.85 13.73
N ASP A 99 -5.81 12.54 14.57
CA ASP A 99 -7.20 12.17 14.92
C ASP A 99 -8.17 12.06 13.74
N ASN A 100 -7.89 12.75 12.62
CA ASN A 100 -8.76 12.82 11.46
C ASN A 100 -8.23 12.06 10.22
N LEU A 101 -7.21 11.20 10.39
CA LEU A 101 -6.62 10.43 9.31
C LEU A 101 -6.56 8.94 9.68
N ALA A 102 -7.06 8.08 8.81
CA ALA A 102 -6.88 6.62 8.93
C ALA A 102 -6.18 6.02 7.72
N TYR A 103 -5.75 4.78 7.83
CA TYR A 103 -5.11 4.09 6.72
C TYR A 103 -5.74 2.73 6.44
N TYR A 104 -5.61 2.29 5.18
CA TYR A 104 -6.00 0.98 4.72
C TYR A 104 -4.83 0.34 3.98
N MET A 105 -4.15 -0.58 4.64
CA MET A 105 -2.89 -1.16 4.17
C MET A 105 -2.97 -2.68 4.14
N PRO A 106 -3.55 -3.27 3.08
CA PRO A 106 -3.42 -4.70 2.82
C PRO A 106 -2.00 -5.05 2.38
N TYR A 107 -1.62 -6.32 2.45
CA TYR A 107 -0.22 -6.72 2.35
C TYR A 107 0.32 -6.75 0.92
N TYR A 108 -0.05 -7.76 0.13
CA TYR A 108 0.42 -7.97 -1.24
C TYR A 108 -0.63 -8.73 -2.04
N ARG A 109 -0.83 -8.40 -3.32
CA ARG A 109 -1.60 -9.21 -4.27
C ARG A 109 -0.82 -9.36 -5.57
N ASN A 110 -0.85 -10.56 -6.16
CA ASN A 110 -0.19 -10.80 -7.45
C ASN A 110 -0.84 -10.01 -8.57
N THR A 111 -2.14 -9.85 -8.43
CA THR A 111 -3.06 -9.42 -9.48
C THR A 111 -2.75 -8.08 -10.08
N ASN A 112 -2.24 -7.22 -9.24
CA ASN A 112 -1.65 -5.99 -9.63
C ASN A 112 -0.44 -5.86 -8.74
N THR A 113 0.73 -6.22 -9.28
CA THR A 113 2.04 -6.05 -8.64
C THR A 113 2.40 -4.57 -8.41
N SER A 114 1.41 -3.72 -8.14
CA SER A 114 1.43 -2.28 -7.93
C SER A 114 0.77 -1.93 -6.58
N HIS A 115 1.15 -0.79 -6.00
CA HIS A 115 0.55 -0.22 -4.79
C HIS A 115 -0.96 0.11 -4.88
N CYS A 116 -1.57 0.07 -6.07
CA CYS A 116 -2.96 0.49 -6.27
C CYS A 116 -3.98 -0.56 -5.79
N LEU A 117 -4.94 -0.13 -4.98
CA LEU A 117 -5.97 -1.00 -4.39
C LEU A 117 -7.15 -1.32 -5.32
N THR A 118 -7.40 -0.53 -6.37
CA THR A 118 -8.61 -0.68 -7.21
C THR A 118 -8.33 -1.27 -8.58
N VAL A 119 -7.28 -2.08 -8.68
CA VAL A 119 -6.96 -2.80 -9.91
C VAL A 119 -7.25 -4.26 -9.67
N THR A 120 -8.46 -4.66 -10.04
CA THR A 120 -8.83 -6.07 -10.07
C THR A 120 -8.24 -6.71 -11.31
N GLY A 121 -7.69 -7.89 -11.15
CA GLY A 121 -7.26 -8.74 -12.27
C GLY A 121 -7.90 -10.12 -12.17
N LEU A 122 -7.51 -10.96 -13.11
CA LEU A 122 -8.22 -12.19 -13.44
C LEU A 122 -8.31 -13.12 -12.22
N GLU A 123 -7.19 -13.28 -11.53
CA GLU A 123 -6.92 -14.14 -10.40
C GLU A 123 -7.64 -13.72 -9.10
N ASP A 124 -8.10 -12.47 -8.99
CA ASP A 124 -8.89 -12.01 -7.83
C ASP A 124 -10.36 -12.44 -7.90
N VAL A 125 -10.82 -12.80 -9.10
CA VAL A 125 -12.24 -12.94 -9.42
C VAL A 125 -12.59 -14.35 -9.90
N GLY A 126 -11.63 -15.05 -10.50
CA GLY A 126 -11.81 -16.43 -10.94
C GLY A 126 -10.56 -17.06 -11.53
N SER A 127 -10.74 -18.25 -12.08
CA SER A 127 -9.69 -19.04 -12.73
C SER A 127 -9.72 -18.96 -14.26
N SER A 128 -10.65 -18.17 -14.83
CA SER A 128 -10.81 -18.02 -16.28
C SER A 128 -11.31 -16.62 -16.69
N GLU A 129 -11.01 -16.23 -17.93
CA GLU A 129 -11.53 -15.00 -18.56
C GLU A 129 -13.06 -14.92 -18.53
N LEU A 130 -13.76 -16.05 -18.64
CA LEU A 130 -15.22 -16.09 -18.61
C LEU A 130 -15.76 -15.78 -17.21
N GLU A 131 -15.10 -16.26 -16.15
CA GLU A 131 -15.47 -15.96 -14.76
C GLU A 131 -15.20 -14.48 -14.43
N PHE A 132 -14.05 -13.95 -14.87
CA PHE A 132 -13.74 -12.53 -14.72
C PHE A 132 -14.75 -11.63 -15.44
N ILE A 133 -15.03 -11.90 -16.72
CA ILE A 133 -16.04 -11.12 -17.47
C ILE A 133 -17.43 -11.28 -16.81
N GLY A 134 -17.79 -12.48 -16.38
CA GLY A 134 -19.05 -12.75 -15.70
C GLY A 134 -19.22 -11.91 -14.44
N ALA A 135 -18.22 -11.87 -13.57
CA ALA A 135 -18.26 -11.09 -12.35
C ALA A 135 -18.42 -9.58 -12.60
N PHE A 136 -17.75 -9.02 -13.61
CA PHE A 136 -17.94 -7.61 -13.98
C PHE A 136 -19.29 -7.33 -14.67
N GLN A 137 -19.95 -8.35 -15.24
CA GLN A 137 -21.30 -8.21 -15.79
C GLN A 137 -22.39 -8.35 -14.72
N GLU A 138 -22.16 -9.21 -13.72
CA GLU A 138 -23.14 -9.52 -12.67
C GLU A 138 -23.11 -8.49 -11.54
N ASP A 139 -21.92 -8.20 -11.00
CA ASP A 139 -21.70 -7.20 -9.97
C ASP A 139 -20.32 -6.53 -10.13
N PRO A 140 -20.21 -5.54 -11.04
CA PRO A 140 -18.95 -4.82 -11.26
C PRO A 140 -18.48 -4.10 -9.99
N SER A 141 -19.38 -3.77 -9.05
CA SER A 141 -18.97 -3.15 -7.80
C SER A 141 -18.19 -4.15 -6.96
N ALA A 142 -18.74 -5.33 -6.70
CA ALA A 142 -18.05 -6.36 -5.92
C ALA A 142 -16.71 -6.75 -6.56
N ALA A 143 -16.69 -6.98 -7.88
CA ALA A 143 -15.46 -7.33 -8.60
C ALA A 143 -14.37 -6.26 -8.45
N THR A 144 -14.73 -4.97 -8.42
CA THR A 144 -13.75 -3.85 -8.28
C THR A 144 -12.98 -3.91 -6.96
N TRP A 145 -13.52 -4.53 -5.91
CA TRP A 145 -12.91 -4.56 -4.58
C TRP A 145 -12.35 -5.91 -4.19
N SER A 146 -12.55 -6.94 -5.03
CA SER A 146 -11.92 -8.24 -4.86
C SER A 146 -10.40 -8.10 -4.78
N GLY A 147 -9.78 -8.85 -3.88
CA GLY A 147 -8.35 -8.77 -3.65
C GLY A 147 -7.95 -7.63 -2.70
N THR A 148 -8.87 -6.79 -2.23
CA THR A 148 -8.53 -5.77 -1.22
C THR A 148 -8.70 -6.26 0.21
N GLU A 149 -9.13 -7.50 0.43
CA GLU A 149 -9.59 -7.97 1.74
C GLU A 149 -8.51 -7.98 2.81
N ILE A 150 -8.86 -7.52 4.01
CA ILE A 150 -8.09 -7.71 5.25
C ILE A 150 -8.94 -8.55 6.19
N GLU A 151 -8.38 -9.66 6.68
CA GLU A 151 -9.05 -10.49 7.68
C GLU A 151 -8.86 -9.88 9.07
N THR A 152 -9.97 -9.64 9.79
CA THR A 152 -9.95 -9.12 11.16
C THR A 152 -10.73 -10.06 12.09
N ASP A 153 -10.59 -9.88 13.41
CA ASP A 153 -11.39 -10.60 14.40
C ASP A 153 -12.90 -10.39 14.23
N ALA A 154 -13.32 -9.27 13.63
CA ALA A 154 -14.71 -8.93 13.37
C ALA A 154 -15.22 -9.44 12.01
N GLY A 155 -14.35 -10.09 11.23
CA GLY A 155 -14.61 -10.55 9.87
C GLY A 155 -13.73 -9.84 8.83
N THR A 156 -14.02 -10.12 7.57
CA THR A 156 -13.30 -9.57 6.43
C THR A 156 -13.73 -8.12 6.17
N VAL A 157 -12.75 -7.23 5.95
CA VAL A 157 -12.97 -5.83 5.56
C VAL A 157 -12.39 -5.65 4.17
N THR A 158 -13.14 -5.01 3.27
CA THR A 158 -12.65 -4.60 1.94
C THR A 158 -12.31 -3.12 1.91
N TYR A 159 -11.62 -2.67 0.86
CA TYR A 159 -11.36 -1.24 0.69
C TYR A 159 -12.66 -0.43 0.50
N LYS A 160 -13.72 -1.04 -0.05
CA LYS A 160 -15.06 -0.44 -0.11
C LYS A 160 -15.62 -0.18 1.28
N ASP A 161 -15.58 -1.17 2.15
CA ASP A 161 -16.09 -1.05 3.53
C ASP A 161 -15.32 0.03 4.30
N PHE A 162 -14.01 0.13 4.06
CA PHE A 162 -13.19 1.20 4.61
C PHE A 162 -13.61 2.58 4.07
N ILE A 163 -13.82 2.74 2.75
CA ILE A 163 -14.31 4.01 2.17
C ILE A 163 -15.66 4.39 2.80
N GLU A 164 -16.60 3.45 2.90
CA GLU A 164 -17.90 3.70 3.53
C GLU A 164 -17.74 4.16 4.98
N ARG A 165 -16.78 3.59 5.72
CA ARG A 165 -16.46 4.02 7.10
C ARG A 165 -15.77 5.38 7.16
N VAL A 166 -14.89 5.71 6.22
CA VAL A 166 -14.27 7.04 6.13
C VAL A 166 -15.34 8.09 5.83
N LEU A 167 -16.35 7.77 5.04
CA LEU A 167 -17.45 8.69 4.71
C LEU A 167 -18.57 8.75 5.76
N ASP A 168 -18.56 7.87 6.77
CA ASP A 168 -19.54 7.85 7.85
C ASP A 168 -19.06 8.65 9.06
N ASP A 169 -19.52 9.91 9.15
CA ASP A 169 -19.23 10.81 10.28
C ASP A 169 -19.83 10.33 11.62
N SER A 170 -20.78 9.39 11.60
CA SER A 170 -21.38 8.85 12.82
C SER A 170 -20.55 7.74 13.46
N ALA A 171 -19.60 7.17 12.72
CA ALA A 171 -18.71 6.11 13.16
C ALA A 171 -17.31 6.63 13.51
N PRO A 172 -16.60 6.02 14.48
CA PRO A 172 -15.20 6.33 14.71
C PRO A 172 -14.39 6.06 13.45
N LEU A 173 -13.39 6.91 13.20
CA LEU A 173 -12.40 6.66 12.17
C LEU A 173 -11.51 5.50 12.62
N GLN A 174 -11.25 4.54 11.73
CA GLN A 174 -10.54 3.30 12.06
C GLN A 174 -9.60 2.92 10.93
N SER A 175 -8.35 2.64 11.28
CA SER A 175 -7.34 2.11 10.36
C SER A 175 -7.39 0.57 10.28
N TYR A 176 -6.95 0.03 9.15
CA TYR A 176 -6.81 -1.40 8.90
C TYR A 176 -5.45 -1.71 8.29
N TYR A 177 -4.84 -2.80 8.76
CA TYR A 177 -3.49 -3.23 8.44
C TYR A 177 -3.47 -4.75 8.33
N GLU A 178 -3.00 -5.29 7.20
CA GLU A 178 -2.80 -6.73 7.02
C GLU A 178 -1.34 -7.04 7.34
N GLY A 179 -1.02 -7.15 8.63
CA GLY A 179 0.36 -7.21 9.07
C GLY A 179 1.19 -8.31 8.43
N THR A 180 2.51 -8.16 8.43
CA THR A 180 3.44 -8.96 7.62
C THR A 180 3.33 -10.48 7.77
N CYS A 181 2.66 -11.02 8.79
CA CYS A 181 2.39 -12.45 8.97
C CYS A 181 0.92 -12.76 9.30
N GLU A 182 -0.01 -11.84 9.04
CA GLU A 182 -1.44 -11.99 9.31
C GLU A 182 -2.26 -12.02 8.00
N GLY A 183 -3.15 -12.99 7.83
CA GLY A 183 -4.07 -13.03 6.68
C GLY A 183 -3.68 -14.02 5.56
N LYS A 184 -4.55 -14.12 4.54
CA LYS A 184 -4.49 -15.19 3.52
C LYS A 184 -3.43 -14.97 2.44
N PHE A 185 -2.89 -13.76 2.32
CA PHE A 185 -1.95 -13.38 1.26
C PHE A 185 -0.49 -13.26 1.73
N GLN A 186 -0.20 -13.71 2.95
CA GLN A 186 1.12 -13.63 3.59
C GLN A 186 2.14 -14.65 3.11
N VAL A 187 1.74 -15.58 2.23
CA VAL A 187 2.62 -16.66 1.72
C VAL A 187 3.83 -16.13 0.94
N CYS A 188 3.84 -14.85 0.58
CA CYS A 188 4.96 -14.14 -0.04
C CYS A 188 5.84 -13.34 0.95
N ALA A 189 5.59 -13.45 2.25
CA ALA A 189 6.32 -12.75 3.30
C ALA A 189 7.55 -13.55 3.76
N LEU A 190 8.74 -13.16 3.29
CA LEU A 190 10.02 -13.85 3.55
C LEU A 190 10.35 -14.10 5.03
N ASP A 191 9.80 -13.30 5.94
CA ASP A 191 10.11 -13.36 7.39
C ASP A 191 9.05 -14.11 8.21
N CYS A 192 8.06 -14.73 7.56
CA CYS A 192 7.01 -15.47 8.26
C CYS A 192 7.29 -16.97 8.31
N GLU A 193 6.90 -17.62 9.40
CA GLU A 193 6.94 -19.08 9.51
C GLU A 193 6.08 -19.77 8.43
N ALA A 194 5.10 -19.05 7.88
CA ALA A 194 4.23 -19.49 6.80
C ALA A 194 4.76 -19.15 5.39
N PHE A 195 6.00 -18.63 5.26
CA PHE A 195 6.61 -18.37 3.96
C PHE A 195 6.74 -19.67 3.16
N ASP A 196 6.19 -19.68 1.95
CA ASP A 196 6.32 -20.79 1.01
C ASP A 196 6.90 -20.23 -0.28
N GLU A 197 8.18 -20.53 -0.53
CA GLU A 197 8.93 -20.06 -1.71
C GLU A 197 8.22 -20.46 -3.01
N VAL A 198 7.61 -21.65 -3.07
CA VAL A 198 6.93 -22.14 -4.28
C VAL A 198 5.61 -21.42 -4.49
N MET A 199 4.83 -21.20 -3.43
CA MET A 199 3.59 -20.41 -3.55
C MET A 199 3.88 -18.94 -3.80
N CYS A 200 4.94 -18.38 -3.23
CA CYS A 200 5.39 -17.03 -3.48
C CYS A 200 5.85 -16.87 -4.94
N GLU A 201 6.69 -17.77 -5.47
CA GLU A 201 7.13 -17.71 -6.86
C GLU A 201 5.96 -17.90 -7.84
N ALA A 202 4.97 -18.74 -7.51
CA ALA A 202 3.77 -18.90 -8.31
C ALA A 202 2.81 -17.69 -8.23
N ALA A 203 2.82 -16.96 -7.11
CA ALA A 203 2.00 -15.76 -6.86
C ALA A 203 2.74 -14.45 -7.16
N VAL A 204 3.88 -14.49 -7.86
CA VAL A 204 4.62 -13.30 -8.34
C VAL A 204 4.90 -13.40 -9.86
N GLN A 205 4.45 -14.49 -10.51
CA GLN A 205 4.47 -14.69 -11.97
C GLN A 205 3.11 -14.34 -12.58
#